data_AF-A0A962MA08-F1
#
_entry.id   AF-A0A962MA08-F1
#
_cell.length_a   1.000
_cell.length_b   1.000
_cell.length_c   1.000
_cell.angle_alpha   90.00
_cell.angle_beta   90.00
_cell.angle_gamma   90.00
#
_symmetry.space_group_name_H-M   'P 1'
#
loop_
_entity.id
_entity.type
_entity.pdbx_description
1 polymer ?
#
loop_
_entity_poly.entity_id
_entity_poly.type
_entity_poly.pdbx_seq_one_letter_code
_entity_poly.pdbx_strand_id
1 'polypeptide(L)'
;MSEFAEAQQEIEDIKRDRYTRSRMGVLVEQWRESEIGQYVAKRAEQHKRQIMRTLIEDVDFDDPKQLYAMRLEYKMVECALQWLEEIVAEGHASFVELQQIEESERYTE
;
A
#
# COMPACT_ATOMS: atom_id res chain seq x y z
N MET A 1 -35.46 12.19 5.26
CA MET A 1 -35.77 11.13 4.27
C MET A 1 -36.22 9.91 5.06
N SER A 2 -36.60 8.79 4.44
CA SER A 2 -36.91 7.57 5.21
C SER A 2 -35.60 6.98 5.75
N GLU A 3 -35.58 6.50 6.99
CA GLU A 3 -34.43 5.80 7.61
C GLU A 3 -33.91 4.65 6.71
N PHE A 4 -34.81 4.02 5.96
CA PHE A 4 -34.48 2.98 5.00
C PHE A 4 -33.65 3.49 3.81
N ALA A 5 -33.97 4.68 3.30
CA ALA A 5 -33.23 5.28 2.18
C ALA A 5 -31.84 5.75 2.60
N GLU A 6 -31.69 6.17 3.86
CA GLU A 6 -30.40 6.55 4.44
C GLU A 6 -29.50 5.32 4.64
N ALA A 7 -30.05 4.21 5.15
CA ALA A 7 -29.31 2.95 5.28
C ALA A 7 -28.87 2.37 3.92
N GLN A 8 -29.71 2.46 2.87
CA GLN A 8 -29.35 2.03 1.52
C GLN A 8 -28.21 2.86 0.94
N GLN A 9 -28.23 4.19 1.16
CA GLN A 9 -27.16 5.06 0.68
C GLN A 9 -25.83 4.76 1.38
N GLU A 10 -25.85 4.48 2.69
CA GLU A 10 -24.65 4.12 3.46
C GLU A 10 -24.01 2.82 2.95
N ILE A 11 -24.83 1.80 2.63
CA ILE A 11 -24.34 0.55 2.04
C ILE A 11 -23.68 0.79 0.68
N GLU A 12 -24.28 1.62 -0.18
CA GLU A 12 -23.70 1.94 -1.49
C GLU A 12 -22.39 2.73 -1.37
N ASP A 13 -22.28 3.63 -0.40
CA ASP A 13 -21.04 4.36 -0.13
C ASP A 13 -19.93 3.41 0.35
N ILE A 14 -20.26 2.45 1.22
CA ILE A 14 -19.33 1.39 1.67
C ILE A 14 -18.86 0.56 0.47
N LYS A 15 -19.77 0.06 -0.37
CA LYS A 15 -19.42 -0.71 -1.57
C LYS A 15 -18.49 0.08 -2.49
N ARG A 16 -18.76 1.37 -2.71
CA ARG A 16 -17.92 2.22 -3.56
C ARG A 16 -16.51 2.41 -3.00
N ASP A 17 -16.37 2.65 -1.70
CA ASP A 17 -15.06 2.72 -1.03
C ASP A 17 -14.28 1.41 -1.20
N ARG A 18 -14.93 0.27 -0.91
CA ARG A 18 -14.30 -1.05 -1.05
C ARG A 18 -13.91 -1.38 -2.48
N TYR A 19 -14.75 -1.05 -3.45
CA TYR A 19 -14.43 -1.24 -4.86
C TYR A 19 -13.19 -0.43 -5.26
N THR A 20 -13.11 0.82 -4.79
CA THR A 20 -11.96 1.68 -5.07
C THR A 20 -10.66 1.10 -4.51
N ARG A 21 -10.68 0.66 -3.24
CA ARG A 21 -9.50 0.05 -2.59
C ARG A 21 -9.09 -1.27 -3.25
N SER A 22 -10.05 -2.13 -3.54
CA SER A 22 -9.82 -3.38 -4.27
C SER A 22 -9.16 -3.14 -5.62
N ARG A 23 -9.68 -2.20 -6.41
CA ARG A 23 -9.11 -1.82 -7.70
C ARG A 23 -7.71 -1.23 -7.58
N MET A 24 -7.45 -0.43 -6.54
CA MET A 24 -6.12 0.11 -6.27
C MET A 24 -5.12 -1.01 -5.99
N GLY A 25 -5.47 -2.00 -5.15
CA GLY A 25 -4.62 -3.16 -4.87
C GLY A 25 -4.23 -3.91 -6.14
N VAL A 26 -5.21 -4.21 -6.99
CA VAL A 26 -4.98 -4.90 -8.28
C VAL A 26 -4.05 -4.10 -9.20
N LEU A 27 -4.26 -2.78 -9.32
CA LEU A 27 -3.41 -1.94 -10.16
C LEU A 27 -1.96 -1.88 -9.67
N VAL A 28 -1.76 -1.81 -8.34
CA VAL A 28 -0.42 -1.83 -7.74
C VAL A 28 0.24 -3.20 -7.96
N GLU A 29 -0.50 -4.28 -7.78
CA GLU A 29 0.00 -5.64 -8.02
C GLU A 29 0.44 -5.84 -9.49
N GLN A 30 -0.43 -5.48 -10.44
CA GLN A 30 -0.10 -5.53 -11.88
C GLN A 30 1.11 -4.66 -12.23
N TRP A 31 1.19 -3.46 -11.64
CA TRP A 31 2.35 -2.60 -11.82
C TRP A 31 3.62 -3.27 -11.27
N ARG A 32 3.59 -3.89 -10.09
CA ARG A 32 4.74 -4.61 -9.50
C ARG A 32 5.22 -5.75 -10.38
N GLU A 33 4.31 -6.44 -11.07
CA GLU A 33 4.63 -7.52 -11.99
C GLU A 33 5.22 -7.03 -13.33
N SER A 34 4.94 -5.78 -13.71
CA SER A 34 5.49 -5.18 -14.93
C SER A 34 7.02 -5.01 -14.87
N GLU A 35 7.67 -4.96 -16.04
CA GLU A 35 9.13 -4.73 -16.14
C GLU A 35 9.58 -3.45 -15.40
N ILE A 36 8.78 -2.38 -15.51
CA ILE A 36 9.07 -1.09 -14.86
C ILE A 36 8.94 -1.22 -13.34
N GLY A 37 7.87 -1.86 -12.85
CA GLY A 37 7.67 -2.06 -11.41
C GLY A 37 8.77 -2.91 -10.78
N GLN A 38 9.14 -4.02 -11.44
CA GLN A 38 10.27 -4.86 -11.00
C GLN A 38 11.59 -4.08 -10.96
N TYR A 39 11.85 -3.27 -12.00
CA TYR A 39 13.04 -2.42 -12.05
C TYR A 39 13.08 -1.41 -10.90
N VAL A 40 11.98 -0.69 -10.65
CA VAL A 40 11.87 0.32 -9.60
C VAL A 40 12.01 -0.31 -8.22
N ALA A 41 11.29 -1.39 -7.94
CA ALA A 41 11.35 -2.09 -6.65
C ALA A 41 12.76 -2.62 -6.36
N LYS A 42 13.41 -3.24 -7.37
CA LYS A 42 14.80 -3.72 -7.23
C LYS A 42 15.77 -2.58 -6.95
N ARG A 43 15.61 -1.44 -7.62
CA ARG A 43 16.48 -0.27 -7.42
C ARG A 43 16.29 0.34 -6.03
N ALA A 44 15.05 0.45 -5.55
CA ALA A 44 14.75 0.94 -4.20
C ALA A 44 15.37 0.03 -3.13
N GLU A 45 15.25 -1.28 -3.28
CA GLU A 45 15.80 -2.28 -2.38
C GLU A 45 17.34 -2.25 -2.35
N GLN A 46 17.97 -2.11 -3.53
CA GLN A 46 19.43 -1.93 -3.63
C GLN A 46 19.89 -0.64 -2.95
N HIS A 47 19.17 0.46 -3.14
CA HIS A 47 19.47 1.75 -2.53
C HIS A 47 19.37 1.68 -1.00
N LYS A 48 18.30 1.06 -0.48
CA LYS A 48 18.13 0.79 0.95
C LYS A 48 19.31 0.03 1.54
N ARG A 49 19.77 -1.03 0.86
CA ARG A 49 20.94 -1.82 1.29
C ARG A 49 22.23 -1.02 1.24
N GLN A 50 22.41 -0.17 0.23
CA GLN A 50 23.59 0.68 0.12
C GLN A 50 23.65 1.68 1.28
N ILE A 51 22.54 2.35 1.61
CA ILE A 51 22.47 3.26 2.76
C ILE A 51 22.79 2.50 4.05
N MET A 52 22.17 1.33 4.25
CA MET A 52 22.41 0.54 5.46
C MET A 52 23.85 0.07 5.58
N ARG A 53 24.47 -0.30 4.47
CA ARG A 53 25.90 -0.65 4.43
C ARG A 53 26.77 0.52 4.86
N THR A 54 26.54 1.71 4.31
CA THR A 54 27.27 2.91 4.72
C THR A 54 27.04 3.27 6.18
N LEU A 55 25.81 3.13 6.69
CA LEU A 55 25.50 3.38 8.10
C LEU A 55 26.18 2.40 9.08
N ILE A 56 26.56 1.19 8.63
CA ILE A 56 27.20 0.16 9.46
C ILE A 56 28.73 0.20 9.30
N GLU A 57 29.23 0.34 8.07
CA GLU A 57 30.66 0.26 7.74
C GLU A 57 31.39 1.59 8.00
N ASP A 58 30.70 2.73 7.92
CA ASP A 58 31.29 4.06 8.10
C ASP A 58 30.99 4.59 9.51
N VAL A 59 31.90 4.34 10.45
CA VAL A 59 31.74 4.70 11.88
C VAL A 59 32.12 6.16 12.16
N ASP A 60 32.87 6.80 11.26
CA ASP A 60 33.32 8.20 11.36
C ASP A 60 32.43 9.12 10.52
N PHE A 61 31.16 9.23 10.89
CA PHE A 61 30.32 10.33 10.40
C PHE A 61 30.78 11.64 11.06
N ASP A 62 31.76 12.30 10.45
CA ASP A 62 32.25 13.62 10.88
C ASP A 62 31.16 14.70 10.86
N ASP A 63 30.08 14.50 10.10
CA ASP A 63 28.91 15.39 10.05
C ASP A 63 27.60 14.70 10.52
N PRO A 64 27.09 15.07 11.72
CA PRO A 64 25.80 14.59 12.22
C PRO A 64 24.60 14.86 11.30
N LYS A 65 24.65 15.91 10.48
CA LYS A 65 23.56 16.23 9.53
C LYS A 65 23.52 15.24 8.38
N GLN A 66 24.68 14.81 7.89
CA GLN A 66 24.78 13.79 6.86
C GLN A 66 24.24 12.45 7.36
N LEU A 67 24.59 12.06 8.59
CA LEU A 67 24.06 10.85 9.23
C LEU A 67 22.53 10.90 9.36
N TYR A 68 21.98 12.02 9.80
CA TYR A 68 20.53 12.21 9.90
C TYR A 68 19.84 12.09 8.53
N ALA A 69 20.38 12.75 7.51
CA ALA A 69 19.83 12.71 6.16
C ALA A 69 19.79 11.28 5.60
N MET A 70 20.86 10.50 5.79
CA MET A 70 20.90 9.10 5.34
C MET A 70 19.90 8.21 6.10
N ARG A 71 19.75 8.39 7.41
CA ARG A 71 18.73 7.66 8.19
C ARG A 71 17.32 8.01 7.74
N LEU A 72 17.06 9.28 7.46
CA LEU A 72 15.77 9.74 6.95
C LEU A 72 15.49 9.13 5.57
N GLU A 73 16.47 9.16 4.68
CA GLU A 73 16.36 8.56 3.34
C GLU A 73 16.07 7.06 3.40
N TYR A 74 16.80 6.31 4.24
CA TYR A 74 16.51 4.89 4.50
C TYR A 74 15.06 4.68 4.91
N LYS A 75 14.58 5.47 5.87
CA LYS A 75 13.22 5.36 6.40
C LYS A 75 12.17 5.71 5.36
N MET A 76 12.41 6.72 4.52
CA MET A 76 11.50 7.07 3.43
C MET A 76 11.36 5.94 2.41
N VAL A 77 12.46 5.32 2.01
CA VAL A 77 12.44 4.20 1.06
C VAL A 77 11.76 2.97 1.68
N GLU A 78 12.07 2.66 2.94
CA GLU A 78 11.42 1.57 3.68
C GLU A 78 9.91 1.78 3.78
N CYS A 79 9.46 2.98 4.17
CA CYS A 79 8.04 3.31 4.27
C CYS A 79 7.35 3.24 2.90
N ALA A 80 8.00 3.69 1.81
CA ALA A 80 7.40 3.62 0.48
C ALA A 80 7.20 2.17 0.02
N LEU A 81 8.17 1.28 0.27
CA LEU A 81 8.05 -0.14 -0.06
C LEU A 81 6.96 -0.83 0.76
N GLN A 82 6.91 -0.56 2.07
CA GLN A 82 5.88 -1.10 2.95
C GLN A 82 4.48 -0.63 2.54
N TRP A 83 4.32 0.65 2.19
CA TRP A 83 3.03 1.21 1.78
C TRP A 83 2.48 0.53 0.52
N LEU A 84 3.34 0.15 -0.43
CA LEU A 84 2.93 -0.61 -1.62
C LEU A 84 2.41 -2.01 -1.24
N GLU A 85 3.00 -2.66 -0.24
CA GLU A 85 2.53 -3.96 0.26
C GLU A 85 1.19 -3.82 0.99
N GLU A 86 1.03 -2.77 1.79
CA GLU A 86 -0.22 -2.45 2.50
C GLU A 86 -1.37 -2.20 1.52
N ILE A 87 -1.16 -1.42 0.45
CA ILE A 87 -2.21 -1.18 -0.57
C ILE A 87 -2.69 -2.49 -1.21
N VAL A 88 -1.78 -3.41 -1.51
CA VAL A 88 -2.16 -4.73 -2.08
C VAL A 88 -2.96 -5.54 -1.06
N ALA A 89 -2.49 -5.60 0.19
CA ALA A 89 -3.20 -6.33 1.25
C ALA A 89 -4.59 -5.76 1.52
N GLU A 90 -4.72 -4.43 1.63
CA GLU A 90 -6.01 -3.74 1.80
C GLU A 90 -6.94 -3.95 0.59
N GLY A 91 -6.39 -3.98 -0.62
CA GLY A 91 -7.15 -4.26 -1.83
C GLY A 91 -7.73 -5.67 -1.84
N HIS A 92 -6.93 -6.68 -1.46
CA HIS A 92 -7.39 -8.06 -1.32
C HIS A 92 -8.47 -8.20 -0.23
N ALA A 93 -8.28 -7.58 0.93
CA ALA A 93 -9.28 -7.58 1.99
C ALA A 93 -10.60 -6.94 1.52
N SER A 94 -10.52 -5.79 0.86
CA SER A 94 -11.69 -5.09 0.31
C SER A 94 -12.43 -5.91 -0.75
N PHE A 95 -11.70 -6.69 -1.56
CA PHE A 95 -12.31 -7.60 -2.53
C PHE A 95 -13.12 -8.71 -1.85
N VAL A 96 -12.54 -9.34 -0.83
CA VAL A 96 -13.23 -10.41 -0.07
C VAL A 96 -14.48 -9.85 0.62
N GLU A 97 -14.40 -8.66 1.22
CA GLU A 97 -15.56 -8.00 1.84
C GLU A 97 -16.67 -7.72 0.82
N LEU A 98 -16.33 -7.25 -0.40
CA LEU A 98 -17.32 -7.06 -1.46
C LEU A 98 -18.04 -8.35 -1.84
N GLN A 99 -17.30 -9.45 -2.00
CA GLN A 99 -17.90 -10.75 -2.32
C GLN A 99 -18.89 -11.19 -1.23
N GLN A 100 -18.55 -10.99 0.04
CA GLN A 100 -19.43 -11.32 1.16
C GLN A 100 -20.71 -10.46 1.16
N ILE A 101 -20.61 -9.17 0.84
CA ILE A 101 -21.77 -8.29 0.70
C ILE A 101 -22.67 -8.78 -0.44
N GLU A 102 -22.11 -9.00 -1.64
CA GLU A 102 -22.87 -9.47 -2.81
C GLU A 102 -23.49 -10.86 -2.62
N GLU A 103 -22.85 -11.74 -1.85
CA GLU A 103 -23.43 -13.03 -1.46
C GLU A 103 -24.58 -12.84 -0.47
N SER A 104 -24.42 -11.99 0.53
CA SER A 104 -25.47 -11.74 1.53
C SER A 104 -26.75 -11.18 0.90
N GLU A 105 -26.62 -10.27 -0.06
CA GLU A 105 -27.77 -9.68 -0.78
C GLU A 105 -28.54 -10.74 -1.58
N ARG A 106 -27.83 -11.68 -2.22
CA ARG A 106 -28.44 -12.80 -2.97
C ARG A 106 -29.24 -13.78 -2.11
N TYR A 107 -28.95 -13.88 -0.82
CA TYR A 107 -29.72 -14.74 0.10
C TYR A 107 -30.88 -14.00 0.78
N THR A 108 -30.94 -12.67 0.67
CA THR A 108 -32.02 -11.83 1.22
C THR A 108 -33.06 -11.40 0.19
N GLU A 109 -32.79 -11.58 -1.10
CA GLU A 109 -33.74 -11.46 -2.22
C GLU A 109 -34.56 -12.74 -2.44
#